data_AF-D6TNG8-F1
#
_entry.id   AF-D6TNG8-F1
#
_cell.length_a   1.000
_cell.length_b   1.000
_cell.length_c   1.000
_cell.angle_alpha   90.00
_cell.angle_beta   90.00
_cell.angle_gamma   90.00
#
_symmetry.space_group_name_H-M   'P 1'
#
loop_
_entity.id
_entity.type
_entity.pdbx_description
1 polymer ?
#
loop_
_entity_poly.entity_id
_entity_poly.type
_entity_poly.pdbx_seq_one_letter_code
_entity_poly.pdbx_strand_id
1 'polypeptide(L)'
;MKTFRTLFLEICLQMKWLANTHHTARMQRTMIQQKIGRLCYQAEKDLQVLDVSLLKDLLNVQEDDWSVYKQIYRDGLFMRIGENMQPV
;
A
#
# COMPACT_ATOMS: atom_id res chain seq x y z
N MET A 1 8.34 6.47 18.31
CA MET A 1 8.11 6.51 16.86
C MET A 1 8.26 5.09 16.32
N LYS A 2 7.24 4.52 15.66
CA LYS A 2 7.41 3.23 14.95
C LYS A 2 8.25 3.49 13.71
N THR A 3 9.25 2.65 13.43
CA THR A 3 10.03 2.74 12.20
C THR A 3 9.18 2.33 11.00
N PHE A 4 9.52 2.81 9.81
CA PHE A 4 8.83 2.43 8.56
C PHE A 4 8.72 0.90 8.43
N ARG A 5 9.79 0.19 8.77
CA ARG A 5 9.86 -1.27 8.79
C ARG A 5 8.77 -1.91 9.67
N THR A 6 8.60 -1.42 10.90
CA THR A 6 7.57 -1.94 11.81
C THR A 6 6.17 -1.69 11.25
N LEU A 7 5.92 -0.49 10.70
CA LEU A 7 4.62 -0.13 10.15
C LEU A 7 4.27 -0.99 8.92
N PHE A 8 5.24 -1.22 8.04
CA PHE A 8 5.05 -2.02 6.84
C PHE A 8 4.76 -3.49 7.19
N LEU A 9 5.54 -4.08 8.11
CA LEU A 9 5.33 -5.46 8.55
C LEU A 9 3.97 -5.66 9.22
N GLU A 10 3.53 -4.72 10.05
CA GLU A 10 2.20 -4.74 10.68
C GLU A 10 1.09 -4.77 9.62
N ILE A 11 1.23 -3.98 8.56
CA ILE A 11 0.23 -3.89 7.49
C ILE A 11 0.24 -5.14 6.60
N CYS A 12 1.40 -5.72 6.31
CA CYS A 12 1.52 -7.00 5.62
C CYS A 12 0.89 -8.15 6.42
N LEU A 13 1.08 -8.16 7.74
CA LEU A 13 0.44 -9.14 8.63
C LEU A 13 -1.08 -9.01 8.60
N GLN A 14 -1.61 -7.78 8.62
CA GLN A 14 -3.04 -7.54 8.48
C GLN A 14 -3.58 -8.03 7.13
N MET A 15 -2.83 -7.87 6.04
CA MET A 15 -3.24 -8.44 4.74
C MET A 15 -3.24 -9.97 4.72
N LYS A 16 -2.23 -10.62 5.27
CA LYS A 16 -2.20 -12.09 5.36
C LYS A 16 -3.40 -12.61 6.17
N TRP A 17 -3.73 -11.93 7.27
CA TRP A 17 -4.89 -12.27 8.08
C TRP A 17 -6.22 -12.07 7.33
N LEU A 18 -6.34 -10.99 6.57
CA LEU A 18 -7.52 -10.71 5.73
C LEU A 18 -7.64 -11.62 4.50
N ALA A 19 -6.54 -12.15 3.97
CA ALA A 19 -6.58 -13.15 2.90
C ALA A 19 -7.29 -14.42 3.35
N ASN A 20 -7.11 -14.78 4.63
CA ASN A 20 -7.68 -15.98 5.26
C ASN A 20 -9.13 -15.82 5.73
N THR A 21 -9.71 -14.62 5.67
CA THR A 21 -11.12 -14.35 6.06
C THR A 21 -11.93 -13.99 4.81
N HIS A 22 -12.94 -14.79 4.48
CA HIS A 22 -13.42 -14.91 3.09
C HIS A 22 -14.57 -13.95 2.66
N HIS A 23 -15.26 -13.24 3.58
CA HIS A 23 -16.52 -12.55 3.21
C HIS A 23 -16.66 -11.05 3.55
N THR A 24 -16.06 -10.55 4.64
CA THR A 24 -16.02 -9.09 4.94
C THR A 24 -14.77 -8.40 4.37
N ALA A 25 -13.92 -9.17 3.69
CA ALA A 25 -12.54 -8.78 3.45
C ALA A 25 -12.32 -7.97 2.18
N ARG A 26 -13.23 -7.87 1.21
CA ARG A 26 -12.90 -7.16 -0.06
C ARG A 26 -12.63 -5.67 0.15
N MET A 27 -13.55 -4.96 0.81
CA MET A 27 -13.40 -3.51 1.07
C MET A 27 -12.27 -3.25 2.08
N GLN A 28 -12.11 -4.11 3.09
CA GLN A 28 -10.98 -4.03 4.02
C GLN A 28 -9.63 -4.30 3.33
N ARG A 29 -9.55 -5.30 2.44
CA ARG A 29 -8.37 -5.57 1.60
C ARG A 29 -8.06 -4.38 0.72
N THR A 30 -9.03 -3.78 0.03
CA THR A 30 -8.81 -2.57 -0.77
C THR A 30 -8.26 -1.42 0.08
N MET A 31 -8.83 -1.16 1.26
CA MET A 31 -8.33 -0.12 2.16
C MET A 31 -6.89 -0.40 2.63
N ILE A 32 -6.56 -1.66 2.92
CA ILE A 32 -5.20 -2.02 3.32
C ILE A 32 -4.23 -1.94 2.14
N GLN A 33 -4.61 -2.39 0.95
CA GLN A 33 -3.82 -2.25 -0.28
C GLN A 33 -3.54 -0.78 -0.59
N GLN A 34 -4.52 0.11 -0.40
CA GLN A 34 -4.32 1.56 -0.54
C GLN A 34 -3.34 2.11 0.52
N LYS A 35 -3.40 1.63 1.78
CA LYS A 35 -2.42 2.00 2.82
C LYS A 35 -1.01 1.56 2.45
N ILE A 36 -0.84 0.34 1.92
CA ILE A 36 0.45 -0.16 1.43
C ILE A 36 0.95 0.70 0.28
N GLY A 37 0.10 0.96 -0.72
CA GLY A 37 0.48 1.79 -1.86
C GLY A 37 0.94 3.20 -1.47
N ARG A 38 0.27 3.83 -0.49
CA ARG A 38 0.71 5.10 0.08
C ARG A 38 2.12 4.99 0.70
N LEU A 39 2.38 3.92 1.45
CA LEU A 39 3.68 3.70 2.07
C LEU A 39 4.78 3.41 1.05
N CYS A 40 4.47 2.71 -0.05
CA CYS A 40 5.39 2.52 -1.17
C CYS A 40 5.79 3.86 -1.79
N TYR A 41 4.84 4.77 -2.05
CA TYR A 41 5.15 6.13 -2.52
C TYR A 41 5.96 6.94 -1.52
N GLN A 42 5.65 6.81 -0.23
CA GLN A 42 6.36 7.56 0.80
C GLN A 42 7.79 7.05 0.98
N ALA A 43 8.02 5.74 0.93
CA ALA A 43 9.36 5.16 0.92
C ALA A 43 10.19 5.64 -0.27
N GLU A 44 9.62 5.70 -1.48
CA GLU A 44 10.33 6.20 -2.67
C GLU A 44 10.65 7.70 -2.61
N LYS A 45 9.92 8.48 -1.80
CA LYS A 45 10.21 9.90 -1.58
C LYS A 45 11.23 10.13 -0.47
N ASP A 46 11.14 9.33 0.59
CA ASP A 46 11.90 9.54 1.83
C ASP A 46 13.24 8.79 1.83
N LEU A 47 13.41 7.79 0.96
CA LEU A 47 14.59 6.92 0.89
C LEU A 47 15.30 7.01 -0.46
N GLN A 48 16.59 6.67 -0.49
CA GLN A 48 17.33 6.54 -1.74
C GLN A 48 16.97 5.23 -2.45
N VAL A 49 17.23 5.16 -3.76
CA VAL A 49 16.89 3.98 -4.59
C VAL A 49 17.46 2.69 -4.02
N LEU A 50 18.69 2.71 -3.50
CA LEU A 50 19.33 1.53 -2.91
C LEU A 50 18.62 1.07 -1.64
N ASP A 51 18.20 2.01 -0.79
CA ASP A 51 17.47 1.74 0.44
C ASP A 51 16.05 1.22 0.15
N VAL A 52 15.40 1.71 -0.90
CA VAL A 52 14.11 1.19 -1.39
C VAL A 52 14.28 -0.24 -1.91
N SER A 53 15.36 -0.53 -2.63
CA SER A 53 15.64 -1.89 -3.11
C SER A 53 15.84 -2.85 -1.93
N LEU A 54 16.69 -2.48 -0.97
CA LEU A 54 16.93 -3.28 0.24
C LEU A 54 15.63 -3.49 1.04
N LEU A 55 14.78 -2.47 1.10
CA LEU A 55 13.49 -2.53 1.75
C LEU A 55 12.54 -3.53 1.06
N LYS A 56 12.45 -3.50 -0.28
CA LYS A 56 11.66 -4.49 -1.06
C LYS A 56 12.14 -5.92 -0.78
N ASP A 57 13.45 -6.13 -0.77
CA ASP A 57 14.08 -7.43 -0.49
C ASP A 57 13.78 -7.91 0.94
N LEU A 58 13.96 -7.05 1.95
CA LEU A 58 13.68 -7.35 3.36
C LEU A 58 12.21 -7.72 3.61
N LEU A 59 11.31 -7.17 2.80
CA LEU A 59 9.88 -7.40 2.89
C LEU A 59 9.43 -8.55 1.99
N ASN A 60 10.34 -9.11 1.19
CA ASN A 60 10.06 -10.13 0.18
C ASN A 60 8.87 -9.74 -0.72
N VAL A 61 8.83 -8.47 -1.11
CA VAL A 61 7.80 -7.92 -2.01
C VAL A 61 8.41 -7.88 -3.40
N GLN A 62 7.83 -8.63 -4.34
CA GLN A 62 8.29 -8.57 -5.72
C GLN A 62 8.01 -7.19 -6.32
N GLU A 63 8.81 -6.79 -7.31
CA GLU A 63 8.68 -5.48 -7.95
C GLU A 63 7.30 -5.26 -8.58
N ASP A 64 6.70 -6.35 -9.08
CA ASP A 64 5.33 -6.36 -9.62
C ASP A 64 4.30 -6.04 -8.52
N ASP A 65 4.42 -6.65 -7.34
CA ASP A 65 3.52 -6.37 -6.21
C ASP A 65 3.66 -4.92 -5.72
N TRP A 66 4.89 -4.40 -5.67
CA TRP A 66 5.16 -3.02 -5.28
C TRP A 66 4.49 -2.02 -6.23
N SER A 67 4.62 -2.27 -7.54
CA SER A 67 4.01 -1.44 -8.58
C SER A 67 2.49 -1.54 -8.55
N VAL A 68 1.94 -2.74 -8.32
CA VAL A 68 0.49 -2.97 -8.17
C VAL A 68 -0.07 -2.21 -6.97
N TYR A 69 0.57 -2.24 -5.79
CA TYR A 69 0.09 -1.48 -4.64
C TYR A 69 0.09 0.03 -4.90
N LYS A 70 1.13 0.57 -5.55
CA LYS A 70 1.17 1.98 -5.96
C LYS A 70 0.04 2.30 -6.95
N GLN A 71 -0.27 1.41 -7.88
CA GLN A 71 -1.36 1.59 -8.84
C GLN A 71 -2.73 1.61 -8.13
N ILE A 72 -3.00 0.64 -7.24
CA ILE A 72 -4.24 0.58 -6.46
C ILE A 72 -4.46 1.86 -5.63
N TYR A 73 -3.39 2.41 -5.04
CA TYR A 73 -3.47 3.68 -4.32
C TYR A 73 -3.79 4.85 -5.25
N ARG A 74 -3.16 4.90 -6.42
CA ARG A 74 -3.40 5.92 -7.43
C ARG A 74 -4.85 5.87 -7.95
N ASP A 75 -5.35 4.70 -8.28
CA ASP A 75 -6.72 4.51 -8.77
C ASP A 75 -7.75 4.87 -7.68
N GLY A 76 -7.45 4.52 -6.42
CA GLY A 76 -8.24 4.94 -5.27
C GLY A 76 -8.27 6.44 -5.03
N LEU A 77 -7.19 7.17 -5.34
CA LEU A 77 -7.16 8.63 -5.30
C LEU A 77 -8.00 9.23 -6.42
N PHE A 78 -7.89 8.70 -7.65
CA PHE A 78 -8.65 9.22 -8.80
C PHE A 78 -10.17 9.08 -8.62
N MET A 79 -10.65 7.97 -8.03
CA MET A 79 -12.07 7.84 -7.71
C MET A 79 -12.54 8.89 -6.70
N ARG A 80 -11.75 9.20 -5.67
CA ARG A 80 -12.09 10.22 -4.65
C ARG A 80 -12.02 11.65 -5.19
N ILE A 81 -11.16 11.92 -6.16
CA ILE A 81 -11.07 13.24 -6.81
C ILE A 81 -12.24 13.42 -7.79
N GLY A 82 -12.65 12.37 -8.50
CA GLY A 82 -13.83 12.38 -9.37
C GLY A 82 -15.15 12.61 -8.61
N GLU A 83 -15.27 12.10 -7.39
CA GLU A 83 -16.44 12.35 -6.52
C GLU A 83 -16.50 13.77 -5.94
N ASN A 84 -15.36 14.47 -5.83
CA ASN A 84 -15.27 15.83 -5.32
C ASN A 84 -15.42 16.91 -6.41
N MET A 85 -15.55 16.52 -7.68
CA MET A 85 -15.94 17.41 -8.79
C MET A 85 -17.43 17.23 -9.09
N GLN A 86 -18.30 17.64 -8.15
CA GLN A 86 -19.67 17.97 -8.53
C GLN A 86 -19.65 19.34 -9.25
N PRO A 87 -20.24 19.47 -10.45
CA PRO A 87 -20.34 20.76 -11.10
C PRO A 87 -21.27 21.65 -10.27
N VAL A 88 -20.79 22.85 -9.94
CA VAL A 88 -21.62 23.96 -9.43
C VAL A 88 -22.58 24.39 -10.53
#